data_AF-A0A813D073-F1
#
_entry.id   AF-A0A813D073-F1
#
_cell.length_a   1.000
_cell.length_b   1.000
_cell.length_c   1.000
_cell.angle_alpha   90.00
_cell.angle_beta   90.00
_cell.angle_gamma   90.00
#
_symmetry.space_group_name_H-M   'P 1'
#
loop_
_entity.id
_entity.type
_entity.pdbx_description
1 polymer ?
#
loop_
_entity_poly.entity_id
_entity_poly.type
_entity_poly.pdbx_seq_one_letter_code
_entity_poly.pdbx_strand_id
1 'polypeptide(L)'
;MLALSRIEPWPTNNNNNNKNNNNRRTAHSVIRLQIYKVVSLLTACFLFRTGLVLQWAAFGPASVSLQVHPVAFKVFAPSRFKEILDYRTVTAKTYQGLPLADLSSGSRFFILESLVKGLDKQLHPGSVFQDPEIGQCVDGRIRCRTNSQNSWQRDSTRVQLKSAQMTWHKANRYWRFQFHNVKLKKEDAAASEFDELQLALYTPHGIFVYRHDLKHGLSANGLNTDISGSVINVYGPTGETNSSKALDAILQKLDSSVCQRLGYTSLEDELLSELVAVRPQTTWQVYKGLPLADLSSAARGDRFEAFVRAVDSLLHPACIIKDADSDAFDWLRGGARIKCKSAQLCWSRSGQYWHIYFFNIKLQAFGIRDMVTFDEQLLALYTPRGLFIYKHDLEFAVLTQGVRTATRGHAVRIYGPKGEENWQVALKTIMTKLDAESNGCKRLAFVPLRRLKGWDGGDE
;
A
#
# COMPACT_ATOMS: atom_id res chain seq x y z
N MET A 1 -18.51 21.31 -64.47
CA MET A 1 -17.86 21.69 -65.75
C MET A 1 -16.62 22.51 -65.41
N LEU A 2 -15.45 21.97 -65.77
CA LEU A 2 -14.17 22.62 -66.16
C LEU A 2 -13.66 23.79 -65.29
N ALA A 3 -12.62 23.68 -64.45
CA ALA A 3 -11.21 23.27 -64.64
C ALA A 3 -10.30 24.33 -65.29
N LEU A 4 -9.08 24.42 -64.72
CA LEU A 4 -7.80 25.05 -65.17
C LEU A 4 -7.59 26.51 -64.72
N SER A 5 -6.41 26.94 -64.24
CA SER A 5 -5.00 26.48 -64.34
C SER A 5 -4.19 27.01 -63.13
N ARG A 6 -3.35 26.24 -62.42
CA ARG A 6 -1.92 25.87 -62.65
C ARG A 6 -0.95 27.02 -62.95
N ILE A 7 -0.05 27.30 -61.99
CA ILE A 7 1.37 27.66 -62.23
C ILE A 7 2.24 27.08 -61.10
N GLU A 8 3.19 26.23 -61.47
CA GLU A 8 4.50 25.93 -60.84
C GLU A 8 5.51 25.90 -62.01
N PRO A 9 6.81 26.27 -61.84
CA PRO A 9 7.82 25.30 -61.37
C PRO A 9 9.06 25.82 -60.58
N TRP A 10 9.54 24.98 -59.62
CA TRP A 10 10.91 24.44 -59.29
C TRP A 10 12.23 25.21 -59.63
N PRO A 11 13.46 24.84 -59.14
CA PRO A 11 13.93 23.92 -58.05
C PRO A 11 15.03 24.55 -57.12
N THR A 12 15.42 23.98 -55.96
CA THR A 12 16.66 23.19 -55.69
C THR A 12 16.84 23.11 -54.15
N ASN A 13 17.01 21.94 -53.50
CA ASN A 13 18.18 21.07 -53.30
C ASN A 13 18.88 21.27 -51.93
N ASN A 14 18.95 20.17 -51.15
CA ASN A 14 19.91 19.74 -50.11
C ASN A 14 20.64 20.81 -49.24
N ASN A 15 20.76 20.69 -47.91
CA ASN A 15 21.51 19.64 -47.22
C ASN A 15 21.56 19.91 -45.68
N ASN A 16 21.64 18.82 -44.91
CA ASN A 16 22.35 18.64 -43.62
C ASN A 16 22.38 19.74 -42.55
N ASN A 17 21.72 19.47 -41.41
CA ASN A 17 22.40 19.17 -40.12
C ASN A 17 21.39 19.16 -38.96
N ASN A 18 21.03 17.96 -38.47
CA ASN A 18 20.66 17.83 -37.05
C ASN A 18 20.87 16.40 -36.54
N LYS A 19 22.14 15.95 -36.56
CA LYS A 19 22.61 14.87 -35.70
C LYS A 19 23.25 15.51 -34.47
N ASN A 20 22.63 15.30 -33.31
CA ASN A 20 23.23 15.18 -31.96
C ASN A 20 22.39 15.88 -30.90
N ASN A 21 21.49 15.13 -30.24
CA ASN A 21 21.16 15.43 -28.85
C ASN A 21 20.62 14.23 -28.04
N ASN A 22 21.05 13.00 -28.39
CA ASN A 22 20.66 11.78 -27.65
C ASN A 22 21.80 11.09 -26.86
N ASN A 23 22.99 11.68 -26.75
CA ASN A 23 24.14 11.03 -26.07
C ASN A 23 24.57 11.63 -24.72
N ARG A 24 23.87 12.61 -24.15
CA ARG A 24 24.30 13.24 -22.88
C ARG A 24 23.70 12.65 -21.60
N ARG A 25 22.71 11.75 -21.66
CA ARG A 25 22.09 11.17 -20.45
C ARG A 25 22.50 9.74 -20.10
N THR A 26 23.14 9.01 -21.01
CA THR A 26 23.68 7.65 -20.75
C THR A 26 25.15 7.64 -20.33
N ALA A 27 25.91 8.71 -20.62
CA ALA A 27 27.33 8.79 -20.23
C ALA A 27 27.54 8.96 -18.71
N HIS A 28 26.67 9.68 -18.01
CA HIS A 28 26.83 9.90 -16.56
C HIS A 28 26.57 8.66 -15.69
N SER A 29 25.76 7.70 -16.15
CA SER A 29 25.52 6.45 -15.41
C SER A 29 26.60 5.41 -15.66
N VAL A 30 27.18 5.36 -16.86
CA VAL A 30 28.28 4.44 -17.20
C VAL A 30 29.60 4.89 -16.57
N ILE A 31 29.86 6.20 -16.49
CA ILE A 31 31.06 6.76 -15.83
C ILE A 31 31.03 6.52 -14.31
N ARG A 32 29.87 6.61 -13.65
CA ARG A 32 29.76 6.27 -12.21
C ARG A 32 30.04 4.79 -11.94
N LEU A 33 29.56 3.86 -12.78
CA LEU A 33 29.81 2.43 -12.59
C LEU A 33 31.28 2.02 -12.85
N GLN A 34 31.98 2.72 -13.75
CA GLN A 34 33.42 2.51 -13.99
C GLN A 34 34.29 3.07 -12.85
N ILE A 35 33.94 4.22 -12.27
CA ILE A 35 34.68 4.81 -11.14
C ILE A 35 34.59 3.91 -9.89
N TYR A 36 33.44 3.29 -9.60
CA TYR A 36 33.35 2.34 -8.46
C TYR A 36 34.19 1.08 -8.66
N LYS A 37 34.33 0.57 -9.90
CA LYS A 37 35.21 -0.57 -10.18
C LYS A 37 36.69 -0.22 -10.05
N VAL A 38 37.10 0.97 -10.48
CA VAL A 38 38.51 1.42 -10.39
C VAL A 38 38.90 1.76 -8.95
N VAL A 39 38.01 2.38 -8.16
CA VAL A 39 38.27 2.64 -6.74
C VAL A 39 38.34 1.33 -5.95
N SER A 40 37.45 0.36 -6.20
CA SER A 40 37.49 -0.95 -5.53
C SER A 40 38.75 -1.77 -5.86
N LEU A 41 39.26 -1.69 -7.10
CA LEU A 41 40.51 -2.34 -7.50
C LEU A 41 41.75 -1.62 -6.93
N LEU A 42 41.72 -0.29 -6.79
CA LEU A 42 42.83 0.45 -6.19
C LEU A 42 42.89 0.28 -4.66
N THR A 43 41.75 0.13 -3.96
CA THR A 43 41.76 -0.19 -2.52
C THR A 43 42.26 -1.61 -2.25
N ALA A 44 41.93 -2.58 -3.13
CA ALA A 44 42.45 -3.94 -3.04
C ALA A 44 43.95 -4.04 -3.31
N CYS A 45 44.49 -3.25 -4.26
CA CYS A 45 45.92 -3.22 -4.55
C CYS A 45 46.75 -2.46 -3.50
N PHE A 46 46.19 -1.47 -2.80
CA PHE A 46 46.92 -0.75 -1.75
C PHE A 46 47.08 -1.59 -0.47
N LEU A 47 46.17 -2.51 -0.20
CA LEU A 47 46.25 -3.43 0.96
C LEU A 47 47.23 -4.59 0.76
N PHE A 48 47.69 -4.85 -0.48
CA PHE A 48 48.66 -5.92 -0.75
C PHE A 48 50.13 -5.47 -0.67
N ARG A 49 50.40 -4.17 -0.51
CA ARG A 49 51.76 -3.61 -0.63
C ARG A 49 52.40 -3.11 0.68
N THR A 50 51.65 -3.15 1.78
CA THR A 50 52.22 -2.92 3.12
C THR A 50 52.23 -4.25 3.86
N GLY A 51 53.38 -4.92 3.83
CA GLY A 51 53.63 -6.16 4.56
C GLY A 51 53.63 -5.95 6.06
N LEU A 52 52.46 -5.62 6.62
CA LEU A 52 52.20 -5.58 8.04
C LEU A 52 51.36 -6.81 8.37
N VAL A 53 52.04 -7.94 8.61
CA VAL A 53 51.45 -9.10 9.27
C VAL A 53 51.24 -8.71 10.72
N LEU A 54 50.17 -7.95 11.00
CA LEU A 54 49.62 -7.84 12.33
C LEU A 54 48.94 -9.16 12.64
N GLN A 55 49.64 -9.97 13.44
CA GLN A 55 49.13 -11.16 14.09
C GLN A 55 48.00 -10.72 15.05
N TRP A 56 46.80 -10.53 14.51
CA TRP A 56 45.58 -10.39 15.30
C TRP A 56 45.36 -11.73 15.99
N ALA A 57 45.80 -11.81 17.24
CA ALA A 57 45.41 -12.88 18.14
C ALA A 57 43.88 -12.96 18.14
N ALA A 58 43.39 -14.11 17.69
CA ALA A 58 42.00 -14.44 17.50
C ALA A 58 41.23 -14.45 18.83
N PHE A 59 40.86 -13.28 19.34
CA PHE A 59 39.67 -13.17 20.18
C PHE A 59 38.47 -13.01 19.24
N GLY A 60 38.15 -14.09 18.52
CA GLY A 60 36.82 -14.21 17.92
C GLY A 60 35.81 -14.04 19.06
N PRO A 61 34.79 -13.18 18.92
CA PRO A 61 33.73 -13.11 19.92
C PRO A 61 33.25 -14.54 20.11
N ALA A 62 33.35 -15.06 21.34
CA ALA A 62 32.87 -16.39 21.67
C ALA A 62 31.43 -16.46 21.18
N SER A 63 31.22 -17.12 20.05
CA SER A 63 29.91 -17.34 19.47
C SER A 63 29.26 -18.34 20.40
N VAL A 64 28.57 -17.80 21.42
CA VAL A 64 27.67 -18.57 22.26
C VAL A 64 26.62 -19.10 21.29
N SER A 65 26.86 -20.31 20.80
CA SER A 65 25.93 -21.07 19.99
C SER A 65 24.75 -21.36 20.90
N LEU A 66 23.77 -20.46 20.89
CA LEU A 66 22.51 -20.69 21.56
C LEU A 66 21.92 -21.94 20.92
N GLN A 67 21.84 -23.03 21.67
CA GLN A 67 21.10 -24.21 21.23
C GLN A 67 19.63 -23.81 21.07
N VAL A 68 19.22 -23.50 19.83
CA VAL A 68 17.83 -23.21 19.52
C VAL A 68 17.11 -24.55 19.45
N HIS A 69 16.43 -24.92 20.52
CA HIS A 69 15.57 -26.10 20.51
C HIS A 69 14.46 -25.93 19.47
N PRO A 70 14.14 -26.97 18.69
CA PRO A 70 13.09 -26.89 17.70
C PRO A 70 11.74 -26.60 18.38
N VAL A 71 11.15 -25.44 18.07
CA VAL A 71 9.81 -25.08 18.57
C VAL A 71 8.77 -25.99 17.90
N ALA A 72 7.99 -26.70 18.71
CA ALA A 72 6.84 -27.48 18.23
C ALA A 72 5.67 -26.55 17.85
N PHE A 73 4.87 -26.94 16.86
CA PHE A 73 3.66 -26.22 16.47
C PHE A 73 2.68 -26.12 17.65
N LYS A 74 2.15 -24.92 17.92
CA LYS A 74 1.15 -24.71 18.98
C LYS A 74 -0.15 -24.11 18.46
N VAL A 75 -1.27 -24.56 19.00
CA VAL A 75 -2.57 -23.91 18.81
C VAL A 75 -2.88 -23.11 20.08
N PHE A 76 -3.23 -21.83 19.94
CA PHE A 76 -3.59 -20.98 21.07
C PHE A 76 -5.07 -20.59 21.02
N ALA A 77 -5.70 -20.51 22.19
CA ALA A 77 -7.06 -20.00 22.32
C ALA A 77 -7.11 -18.48 22.04
N PRO A 78 -8.11 -17.97 21.30
CA PRO A 78 -8.20 -16.54 20.95
C PRO A 78 -8.41 -15.63 22.16
N SER A 79 -9.03 -16.14 23.22
CA SER A 79 -9.26 -15.41 24.47
C SER A 79 -7.95 -14.89 25.09
N ARG A 80 -6.83 -15.56 24.85
CA ARG A 80 -5.50 -15.10 25.29
C ARG A 80 -5.04 -13.81 24.62
N PHE A 81 -5.62 -13.48 23.47
CA PHE A 81 -5.28 -12.28 22.67
C PHE A 81 -6.44 -11.32 22.56
N LYS A 82 -7.44 -11.42 23.46
CA LYS A 82 -8.67 -10.63 23.42
C LYS A 82 -8.39 -9.13 23.30
N GLU A 83 -7.47 -8.58 24.08
CA GLU A 83 -7.14 -7.15 24.04
C GLU A 83 -6.58 -6.70 22.67
N ILE A 84 -5.78 -7.56 22.03
CA ILE A 84 -5.19 -7.27 20.72
C ILE A 84 -6.25 -7.41 19.61
N LEU A 85 -7.08 -8.46 19.67
CA LEU A 85 -8.10 -8.78 18.67
C LEU A 85 -9.33 -7.85 18.75
N ASP A 86 -9.70 -7.39 19.94
CA ASP A 86 -10.81 -6.46 20.19
C ASP A 86 -10.39 -5.00 19.99
N TYR A 87 -9.10 -4.73 19.78
CA TYR A 87 -8.63 -3.37 19.55
C TYR A 87 -9.34 -2.75 18.34
N ARG A 88 -9.85 -1.54 18.55
CA ARG A 88 -10.39 -0.70 17.49
C ARG A 88 -9.85 0.71 17.64
N THR A 89 -9.40 1.29 16.53
CA THR A 89 -9.05 2.72 16.49
C THR A 89 -10.31 3.57 16.70
N VAL A 90 -10.14 4.83 17.12
CA VAL A 90 -11.27 5.78 17.20
C VAL A 90 -12.02 5.83 15.86
N THR A 91 -11.28 5.94 14.75
CA THR A 91 -11.84 5.85 13.39
C THR A 91 -12.64 4.57 13.17
N ALA A 92 -12.09 3.39 13.47
CA ALA A 92 -12.78 2.13 13.23
C ALA A 92 -14.09 2.02 14.04
N LYS A 93 -14.08 2.45 15.30
CA LYS A 93 -15.29 2.51 16.13
C LYS A 93 -16.35 3.43 15.53
N THR A 94 -15.95 4.62 15.09
CA THR A 94 -16.87 5.61 14.51
C THR A 94 -17.51 5.13 13.19
N TYR A 95 -16.81 4.31 12.42
CA TYR A 95 -17.30 3.81 11.13
C TYR A 95 -17.90 2.40 11.20
N GLN A 96 -18.04 1.84 12.40
CA GLN A 96 -18.53 0.47 12.56
C GLN A 96 -19.92 0.31 11.94
N GLY A 97 -20.05 -0.66 11.02
CA GLY A 97 -21.31 -0.97 10.34
C GLY A 97 -21.66 -0.07 9.15
N LEU A 98 -20.84 0.92 8.81
CA LEU A 98 -21.09 1.81 7.68
C LEU A 98 -20.68 1.17 6.34
N PRO A 99 -21.41 1.44 5.24
CA PRO A 99 -21.35 0.65 4.00
C PRO A 99 -19.97 0.65 3.32
N LEU A 100 -19.20 1.71 3.49
CA LEU A 100 -17.88 1.86 2.87
C LEU A 100 -16.70 1.63 3.84
N ALA A 101 -16.98 1.40 5.12
CA ALA A 101 -15.96 1.34 6.17
C ALA A 101 -14.98 0.19 5.95
N ASP A 102 -15.51 -0.99 5.63
CA ASP A 102 -14.74 -2.22 5.51
C ASP A 102 -14.12 -2.41 4.12
N LEU A 103 -14.42 -1.52 3.18
CA LEU A 103 -13.88 -1.57 1.84
C LEU A 103 -12.41 -1.15 1.83
N SER A 104 -11.61 -1.79 0.98
CA SER A 104 -10.27 -1.29 0.67
C SER A 104 -10.34 0.13 0.11
N SER A 105 -9.31 0.93 0.34
CA SER A 105 -9.24 2.32 -0.17
C SER A 105 -9.50 2.41 -1.67
N GLY A 106 -8.97 1.46 -2.45
CA GLY A 106 -9.23 1.39 -3.89
C GLY A 106 -10.70 1.07 -4.23
N SER A 107 -11.29 0.05 -3.60
CA SER A 107 -12.70 -0.29 -3.85
C SER A 107 -13.64 0.85 -3.46
N ARG A 108 -13.36 1.47 -2.32
CA ARG A 108 -14.07 2.67 -1.84
C ARG A 108 -13.94 3.82 -2.82
N PHE A 109 -12.72 4.13 -3.28
CA PHE A 109 -12.47 5.20 -4.24
C PHE A 109 -13.33 5.02 -5.50
N PHE A 110 -13.40 3.82 -6.07
CA PHE A 110 -14.19 3.63 -7.28
C PHE A 110 -15.70 3.78 -7.07
N ILE A 111 -16.23 3.38 -5.90
CA ILE A 111 -17.64 3.61 -5.56
C ILE A 111 -17.90 5.11 -5.45
N LEU A 112 -17.02 5.83 -4.73
CA LEU A 112 -17.09 7.28 -4.61
C LEU A 112 -16.93 7.97 -5.98
N GLU A 113 -16.07 7.46 -6.86
CA GLU A 113 -15.93 7.96 -8.24
C GLU A 113 -17.20 7.80 -9.06
N SER A 114 -17.84 6.63 -8.98
CA SER A 114 -19.10 6.37 -9.69
C SER A 114 -20.23 7.25 -9.15
N LEU A 115 -20.33 7.38 -7.83
CA LEU A 115 -21.32 8.23 -7.16
C LEU A 115 -21.14 9.70 -7.53
N VAL A 116 -19.92 10.23 -7.39
CA VAL A 116 -19.62 11.65 -7.66
C VAL A 116 -19.81 11.97 -9.14
N LYS A 117 -19.41 11.07 -10.05
CA LYS A 117 -19.68 11.23 -11.49
C LYS A 117 -21.20 11.25 -11.78
N GLY A 118 -21.99 10.49 -11.03
CA GLY A 118 -23.46 10.53 -11.09
C GLY A 118 -24.02 11.88 -10.66
N LEU A 119 -23.57 12.41 -9.52
CA LEU A 119 -23.92 13.75 -9.06
C LEU A 119 -23.51 14.82 -10.08
N ASP A 120 -22.31 14.70 -10.66
CA ASP A 120 -21.81 15.65 -11.65
C ASP A 120 -22.66 15.70 -12.92
N LYS A 121 -23.17 14.53 -13.37
CA LYS A 121 -24.14 14.45 -14.46
C LYS A 121 -25.47 15.14 -14.14
N GLN A 122 -25.93 15.06 -12.89
CA GLN A 122 -27.15 15.73 -12.46
C GLN A 122 -26.99 17.25 -12.44
N LEU A 123 -25.81 17.74 -12.03
CA LEU A 123 -25.49 19.18 -11.99
C LEU A 123 -25.26 19.79 -13.38
N HIS A 124 -24.91 18.96 -14.38
CA HIS A 124 -24.63 19.41 -15.74
C HIS A 124 -25.48 18.63 -16.76
N PRO A 125 -26.81 18.84 -16.73
CA PRO A 125 -27.70 18.20 -17.69
C PRO A 125 -27.33 18.66 -19.11
N GLY A 126 -27.08 17.70 -20.01
CA GLY A 126 -26.69 17.95 -21.40
C GLY A 126 -25.19 17.91 -21.68
N SER A 127 -24.34 17.92 -20.65
CA SER A 127 -22.89 17.71 -20.84
C SER A 127 -22.58 16.29 -21.29
N VAL A 128 -21.52 16.14 -22.09
CA VAL A 128 -21.00 14.84 -22.53
C VAL A 128 -19.94 14.36 -21.54
N PHE A 129 -20.14 13.15 -21.01
CA PHE A 129 -19.22 12.54 -20.05
C PHE A 129 -18.44 11.40 -20.69
N GLN A 130 -17.11 11.51 -20.70
CA GLN A 130 -16.21 10.49 -21.22
C GLN A 130 -15.33 9.93 -20.11
N ASP A 131 -15.07 8.62 -20.15
CA ASP A 131 -14.04 8.02 -19.30
C ASP A 131 -12.65 8.43 -19.82
N PRO A 132 -11.65 8.58 -18.93
CA PRO A 132 -10.33 9.05 -19.32
C PRO A 132 -9.67 8.03 -20.25
N GLU A 133 -8.94 8.53 -21.25
CA GLU A 133 -8.16 7.68 -22.13
C GLU A 133 -7.11 6.90 -21.32
N ILE A 134 -7.04 5.60 -21.60
CA ILE A 134 -6.08 4.71 -20.95
C ILE A 134 -4.71 4.93 -21.61
N GLY A 135 -3.95 5.90 -21.09
CA GLY A 135 -2.62 6.21 -21.61
C GLY A 135 -1.61 5.08 -21.43
N GLN A 136 -0.55 5.06 -22.25
CA GLN A 136 0.62 4.21 -22.02
C GLN A 136 1.62 4.89 -21.07
N CYS A 137 2.27 4.11 -20.22
CA CYS A 137 3.46 4.51 -19.46
C CYS A 137 4.66 4.65 -20.40
N VAL A 138 5.71 5.32 -19.93
CA VAL A 138 6.98 5.47 -20.67
C VAL A 138 7.68 4.12 -20.98
N ASP A 139 7.28 3.05 -20.29
CA ASP A 139 7.76 1.68 -20.52
C ASP A 139 6.83 0.86 -21.43
N GLY A 140 5.87 1.52 -22.11
CA GLY A 140 4.89 0.88 -23.01
C GLY A 140 3.75 0.16 -22.30
N ARG A 141 3.76 0.07 -20.96
CA ARG A 141 2.67 -0.56 -20.22
C ARG A 141 1.44 0.33 -20.21
N ILE A 142 0.29 -0.27 -20.46
CA ILE A 142 -1.01 0.41 -20.33
C ILE A 142 -1.16 0.88 -18.86
N ARG A 143 -1.44 2.17 -18.65
CA ARG A 143 -1.71 2.72 -17.31
C ARG A 143 -3.00 2.10 -16.81
N CYS A 144 -3.04 1.69 -15.55
CA CYS A 144 -4.32 1.36 -14.94
C CYS A 144 -5.18 2.63 -14.83
N ARG A 145 -6.51 2.47 -14.84
CA ARG A 145 -7.48 3.58 -14.67
C ARG A 145 -7.17 4.44 -13.44
N THR A 146 -6.65 3.87 -12.37
CA THR A 146 -6.27 4.64 -11.16
C THR A 146 -5.05 5.56 -11.35
N ASN A 147 -4.34 5.43 -12.46
CA ASN A 147 -3.17 6.23 -12.85
C ASN A 147 -3.48 7.15 -14.05
N SER A 148 -4.75 7.29 -14.45
CA SER A 148 -5.15 8.33 -15.40
C SER A 148 -4.90 9.71 -14.80
N GLN A 149 -4.76 10.70 -15.67
CA GLN A 149 -4.51 12.09 -15.26
C GLN A 149 -5.76 12.71 -14.62
N ASN A 150 -6.94 12.32 -15.09
CA ASN A 150 -8.26 12.72 -14.63
C ASN A 150 -9.15 11.48 -14.38
N SER A 151 -10.22 11.66 -13.61
CA SER A 151 -11.20 10.62 -13.31
C SER A 151 -12.27 10.49 -14.38
N TRP A 152 -12.66 11.62 -15.00
CA TRP A 152 -13.51 11.69 -16.19
C TRP A 152 -13.29 13.03 -16.91
N GLN A 153 -13.86 13.14 -18.11
CA GLN A 153 -13.96 14.38 -18.85
C GLN A 153 -15.44 14.76 -19.02
N ARG A 154 -15.78 16.01 -18.71
CA ARG A 154 -17.10 16.61 -18.88
C ARG A 154 -16.95 17.71 -19.93
N ASP A 155 -17.44 17.47 -21.14
CA ASP A 155 -17.20 18.29 -22.32
C ASP A 155 -15.69 18.47 -22.58
N SER A 156 -15.15 19.67 -22.41
CA SER A 156 -13.70 19.96 -22.48
C SER A 156 -13.00 19.99 -21.12
N THR A 157 -13.76 19.86 -20.02
CA THR A 157 -13.23 19.96 -18.65
C THR A 157 -12.74 18.61 -18.16
N ARG A 158 -11.45 18.48 -17.85
CA ARG A 158 -10.88 17.28 -17.24
C ARG A 158 -11.04 17.36 -15.73
N VAL A 159 -11.87 16.47 -15.17
CA VAL A 159 -12.17 16.45 -13.74
C VAL A 159 -11.33 15.37 -13.04
N GLN A 160 -10.53 15.77 -12.06
CA GLN A 160 -9.84 14.84 -11.17
C GLN A 160 -10.63 14.69 -9.87
N LEU A 161 -10.93 13.46 -9.47
CA LEU A 161 -11.50 13.17 -8.16
C LEU A 161 -10.43 12.68 -7.19
N LYS A 162 -10.46 13.18 -5.96
CA LYS A 162 -9.78 12.57 -4.82
C LYS A 162 -10.81 12.25 -3.75
N SER A 163 -10.61 11.15 -3.05
CA SER A 163 -11.46 10.77 -1.92
C SER A 163 -10.63 10.60 -0.65
N ALA A 164 -11.20 10.97 0.49
CA ALA A 164 -10.64 10.65 1.80
C ALA A 164 -11.74 10.25 2.77
N GLN A 165 -11.44 9.29 3.65
CA GLN A 165 -12.26 8.99 4.82
C GLN A 165 -11.80 9.90 5.97
N MET A 166 -12.74 10.41 6.76
CA MET A 166 -12.40 11.14 7.98
C MET A 166 -11.68 10.21 8.96
N THR A 167 -10.49 10.61 9.43
CA THR A 167 -9.66 9.78 10.31
C THR A 167 -9.23 10.54 11.55
N TRP A 168 -9.20 9.86 12.70
CA TRP A 168 -8.62 10.40 13.93
C TRP A 168 -7.09 10.31 13.91
N HIS A 169 -6.43 11.45 13.97
CA HIS A 169 -4.97 11.55 14.03
C HIS A 169 -4.48 11.48 15.47
N LYS A 170 -4.10 10.29 15.94
CA LYS A 170 -3.77 10.03 17.36
C LYS A 170 -2.72 10.99 17.94
N ALA A 171 -1.63 11.25 17.21
CA ALA A 171 -0.52 12.08 17.72
C ALA A 171 -0.91 13.54 17.95
N ASN A 172 -1.73 14.10 17.05
CA ASN A 172 -2.15 15.51 17.14
C ASN A 172 -3.56 15.68 17.70
N ARG A 173 -4.22 14.57 18.04
CA ARG A 173 -5.56 14.51 18.63
C ARG A 173 -6.62 15.32 17.87
N TYR A 174 -6.74 15.17 16.56
CA TYR A 174 -7.82 15.79 15.77
C TYR A 174 -8.35 14.86 14.68
N TRP A 175 -9.56 15.14 14.18
CA TRP A 175 -10.09 14.51 12.96
C TRP A 175 -9.56 15.21 11.71
N ARG A 176 -9.24 14.45 10.66
CA ARG A 176 -8.79 15.00 9.37
C ARG A 176 -9.24 14.23 8.14
N PHE A 177 -9.25 14.94 7.02
CA PHE A 177 -9.16 14.41 5.68
C PHE A 177 -7.78 14.69 5.12
N GLN A 178 -7.20 13.69 4.46
CA GLN A 178 -5.90 13.80 3.83
C GLN A 178 -5.99 13.22 2.41
N PHE A 179 -5.77 14.08 1.42
CA PHE A 179 -5.81 13.72 0.00
C PHE A 179 -4.38 13.73 -0.53
N HIS A 180 -3.94 12.58 -1.05
CA HIS A 180 -2.57 12.42 -1.55
C HIS A 180 -2.49 12.49 -3.07
N ASN A 181 -1.28 12.77 -3.55
CA ASN A 181 -0.90 12.74 -4.95
C ASN A 181 -1.75 13.67 -5.82
N VAL A 182 -2.02 14.88 -5.32
CA VAL A 182 -2.71 15.93 -6.07
C VAL A 182 -1.68 16.62 -6.95
N LYS A 183 -1.72 16.35 -8.26
CA LYS A 183 -0.72 16.85 -9.19
C LYS A 183 -1.15 18.18 -9.78
N LEU A 184 -0.79 19.26 -9.09
CA LEU A 184 -1.05 20.61 -9.56
C LEU A 184 -0.14 20.98 -10.74
N LYS A 185 -0.58 21.94 -11.54
CA LYS A 185 0.24 22.53 -12.61
C LYS A 185 1.50 23.16 -11.99
N LYS A 186 2.67 22.76 -12.48
CA LYS A 186 3.92 23.47 -12.19
C LYS A 186 4.05 24.66 -13.12
N GLU A 187 4.72 25.72 -12.69
CA GLU A 187 4.93 26.93 -13.50
C GLU A 187 5.53 26.61 -14.87
N ASP A 188 6.44 25.63 -14.95
CA ASP A 188 7.10 25.20 -16.19
C ASP A 188 6.35 24.11 -16.98
N ALA A 189 5.22 23.60 -16.47
CA ALA A 189 4.47 22.55 -17.16
C ALA A 189 3.49 23.15 -18.16
N ALA A 190 3.58 22.71 -19.43
CA ALA A 190 2.75 23.19 -20.53
C ALA A 190 1.23 23.10 -20.24
N ALA A 191 0.80 22.10 -19.48
CA ALA A 191 -0.60 21.94 -19.08
C ALA A 191 -0.74 21.26 -17.70
N SER A 192 -1.79 21.61 -16.96
CA SER A 192 -2.24 20.84 -15.79
C SER A 192 -2.71 19.45 -16.22
N GLU A 193 -2.62 18.44 -15.34
CA GLU A 193 -3.22 17.12 -15.60
C GLU A 193 -4.77 17.16 -15.55
N PHE A 194 -5.35 18.18 -14.94
CA PHE A 194 -6.79 18.39 -14.82
C PHE A 194 -7.14 19.87 -14.76
N ASP A 195 -8.39 20.20 -15.07
CA ASP A 195 -8.91 21.57 -15.06
C ASP A 195 -9.76 21.83 -13.79
N GLU A 196 -10.36 20.77 -13.25
CA GLU A 196 -11.18 20.81 -12.04
C GLU A 196 -10.75 19.70 -11.05
N LEU A 197 -10.63 20.04 -9.76
CA LEU A 197 -10.41 19.08 -8.68
C LEU A 197 -11.67 18.96 -7.82
N GLN A 198 -12.24 17.76 -7.76
CA GLN A 198 -13.31 17.43 -6.85
C GLN A 198 -12.79 16.57 -5.69
N LEU A 199 -13.29 16.82 -4.49
CA LEU A 199 -12.97 16.09 -3.27
C LEU A 199 -14.23 15.41 -2.72
N ALA A 200 -14.17 14.08 -2.58
CA ALA A 200 -15.18 13.28 -1.88
C ALA A 200 -14.74 13.02 -0.43
N LEU A 201 -15.50 13.55 0.51
CA LEU A 201 -15.29 13.41 1.95
C LEU A 201 -16.24 12.33 2.46
N TYR A 202 -15.74 11.12 2.68
CA TYR A 202 -16.51 10.06 3.34
C TYR A 202 -16.48 10.30 4.85
N THR A 203 -17.66 10.47 5.44
CA THR A 203 -17.90 10.76 6.86
C THR A 203 -18.80 9.68 7.48
N PRO A 204 -18.95 9.66 8.81
CA PRO A 204 -19.96 8.83 9.48
C PRO A 204 -21.41 9.23 9.14
N HIS A 205 -21.62 10.44 8.61
CA HIS A 205 -22.95 10.99 8.32
C HIS A 205 -23.32 10.95 6.83
N GLY A 206 -22.39 10.58 5.94
CA GLY A 206 -22.61 10.65 4.50
C GLY A 206 -21.35 11.02 3.72
N ILE A 207 -21.55 11.33 2.44
CA ILE A 207 -20.48 11.69 1.51
C ILE A 207 -20.72 13.13 1.08
N PHE A 208 -19.78 14.02 1.41
CA PHE A 208 -19.80 15.41 0.96
C PHE A 208 -18.89 15.55 -0.26
N VAL A 209 -19.35 16.29 -1.26
CA VAL A 209 -18.59 16.54 -2.49
C VAL A 209 -18.31 18.03 -2.62
N TYR A 210 -17.04 18.37 -2.81
CA TYR A 210 -16.58 19.74 -2.98
C TYR A 210 -15.78 19.91 -4.27
N ARG A 211 -16.00 21.00 -4.99
CA ARG A 211 -15.03 21.55 -5.93
C ARG A 211 -13.99 22.35 -5.16
N HIS A 212 -12.73 21.94 -5.26
CA HIS A 212 -11.63 22.54 -4.51
C HIS A 212 -11.03 23.76 -5.22
N ASP A 213 -10.59 24.76 -4.46
CA ASP A 213 -10.02 26.02 -4.98
C ASP A 213 -8.52 25.94 -5.35
N LEU A 214 -7.93 24.75 -5.21
CA LEU A 214 -6.50 24.44 -5.39
C LEU A 214 -5.53 25.18 -4.46
N LYS A 215 -6.04 25.85 -3.42
CA LYS A 215 -5.23 26.63 -2.47
C LYS A 215 -5.44 26.16 -1.03
N HIS A 216 -6.69 25.98 -0.62
CA HIS A 216 -7.05 25.64 0.75
C HIS A 216 -6.44 24.31 1.19
N GLY A 217 -5.88 24.25 2.40
CA GLY A 217 -5.34 23.02 2.98
C GLY A 217 -4.14 22.39 2.24
N LEU A 218 -3.60 23.03 1.20
CA LEU A 218 -2.48 22.50 0.44
C LEU A 218 -1.19 22.60 1.27
N SER A 219 -0.50 21.48 1.48
CA SER A 219 0.81 21.50 2.16
C SER A 219 1.91 21.92 1.20
N ALA A 220 2.69 22.95 1.56
CA ALA A 220 3.80 23.48 0.75
C ALA A 220 5.13 22.69 0.88
N ASN A 221 5.09 21.43 1.34
CA ASN A 221 6.27 20.75 1.86
C ASN A 221 7.23 20.20 0.77
N GLY A 222 8.00 21.10 0.16
CA GLY A 222 9.34 20.85 -0.41
C GLY A 222 9.44 19.94 -1.64
N LEU A 223 10.69 19.58 -1.99
CA LEU A 223 11.11 18.80 -3.17
C LEU A 223 10.35 17.47 -3.39
N ASN A 224 9.80 16.85 -2.34
CA ASN A 224 9.03 15.60 -2.46
C ASN A 224 7.69 15.79 -3.20
N THR A 225 7.16 17.02 -3.19
CA THR A 225 5.92 17.39 -3.90
C THR A 225 6.07 17.21 -5.41
N ASP A 226 7.29 17.36 -5.93
CA ASP A 226 7.52 17.28 -7.37
C ASP A 226 7.35 15.88 -7.96
N ILE A 227 7.66 14.86 -7.17
CA ILE A 227 7.61 13.45 -7.58
C ILE A 227 6.28 12.82 -7.14
N SER A 228 5.85 13.14 -5.92
CA SER A 228 4.70 12.47 -5.30
C SER A 228 3.39 13.21 -5.52
N GLY A 229 3.43 14.49 -5.91
CA GLY A 229 2.29 15.40 -5.92
C GLY A 229 2.03 16.03 -4.56
N SER A 230 1.17 17.04 -4.55
CA SER A 230 0.76 17.76 -3.35
C SER A 230 -0.18 16.94 -2.47
N VAL A 231 -0.20 17.30 -1.20
CA VAL A 231 -1.14 16.76 -0.21
C VAL A 231 -2.07 17.89 0.23
N ILE A 232 -3.37 17.61 0.22
CA ILE A 232 -4.38 18.50 0.81
C ILE A 232 -4.77 17.92 2.16
N ASN A 233 -4.69 18.73 3.21
CA ASN A 233 -5.12 18.37 4.56
C ASN A 233 -6.20 19.34 5.04
N VAL A 234 -7.34 18.80 5.49
CA VAL A 234 -8.40 19.56 6.13
C VAL A 234 -8.70 18.89 7.46
N TYR A 235 -8.68 19.64 8.56
CA TYR A 235 -8.76 19.08 9.91
C TYR A 235 -9.63 19.90 10.85
N GLY A 236 -10.24 19.20 11.81
CA GLY A 236 -11.08 19.77 12.86
C GLY A 236 -10.25 20.33 14.02
N PRO A 237 -10.90 20.81 15.09
CA PRO A 237 -10.22 21.31 16.28
C PRO A 237 -9.38 20.23 16.97
N THR A 238 -8.26 20.66 17.57
CA THR A 238 -7.42 19.77 18.39
C THR A 238 -8.12 19.45 19.71
N GLY A 239 -8.10 18.17 20.10
CA GLY A 239 -8.76 17.64 21.29
C GLY A 239 -10.22 17.22 21.09
N GLU A 240 -10.87 17.61 19.98
CA GLU A 240 -12.29 17.31 19.74
C GLU A 240 -12.47 15.85 19.29
N THR A 241 -12.82 14.97 20.23
CA THR A 241 -13.03 13.55 19.95
C THR A 241 -14.36 13.25 19.26
N ASN A 242 -15.36 14.15 19.36
CA ASN A 242 -16.65 13.98 18.71
C ASN A 242 -16.52 14.22 17.19
N SER A 243 -16.73 13.18 16.40
CA SER A 243 -16.60 13.22 14.94
C SER A 243 -17.57 14.18 14.27
N SER A 244 -18.78 14.36 14.81
CA SER A 244 -19.80 15.27 14.26
C SER A 244 -19.38 16.72 14.45
N LYS A 245 -19.03 17.13 15.68
CA LYS A 245 -18.54 18.49 15.96
C LYS A 245 -17.28 18.83 15.16
N ALA A 246 -16.35 17.87 15.04
CA ALA A 246 -15.16 18.06 14.24
C ALA A 246 -15.47 18.17 12.73
N LEU A 247 -16.46 17.43 12.24
CA LEU A 247 -16.93 17.52 10.86
C LEU A 247 -17.56 18.88 10.59
N ASP A 248 -18.44 19.39 11.47
CA ASP A 248 -19.07 20.71 11.30
C ASP A 248 -18.01 21.80 11.16
N ALA A 249 -16.98 21.77 12.01
CA ALA A 249 -15.86 22.70 11.94
C ALA A 249 -15.02 22.53 10.65
N ILE A 250 -14.87 21.31 10.13
CA ILE A 250 -14.19 21.05 8.85
C ILE A 250 -15.01 21.62 7.68
N LEU A 251 -16.32 21.35 7.67
CA LEU A 251 -17.22 21.82 6.63
C LEU A 251 -17.32 23.35 6.62
N GLN A 252 -17.41 23.97 7.80
CA GLN A 252 -17.39 25.43 7.94
C GLN A 252 -16.10 26.03 7.33
N LYS A 253 -14.93 25.41 7.54
CA LYS A 253 -13.67 25.89 6.95
C LYS A 253 -13.66 25.81 5.42
N LEU A 254 -14.26 24.76 4.86
CA LEU A 254 -14.40 24.60 3.41
C LEU A 254 -15.43 25.58 2.84
N ASP A 255 -16.55 25.78 3.51
CA ASP A 255 -17.61 26.69 3.07
C ASP A 255 -17.19 28.16 3.20
N SER A 256 -16.30 28.49 4.15
CA SER A 256 -15.75 29.83 4.33
C SER A 256 -14.58 30.13 3.38
N SER A 257 -14.14 29.17 2.57
CA SER A 257 -13.11 29.36 1.55
C SER A 257 -13.73 29.58 0.16
N VAL A 258 -12.94 29.47 -0.90
CA VAL A 258 -13.44 29.53 -2.29
C VAL A 258 -13.89 28.13 -2.79
N CYS A 259 -13.79 27.10 -1.94
CA CYS A 259 -14.31 25.78 -2.24
C CYS A 259 -15.85 25.82 -2.38
N GLN A 260 -16.39 25.09 -3.35
CA GLN A 260 -17.83 25.02 -3.58
C GLN A 260 -18.35 23.64 -3.20
N ARG A 261 -19.34 23.57 -2.30
CA ARG A 261 -20.05 22.31 -2.04
C ARG A 261 -20.92 21.97 -3.26
N LEU A 262 -20.64 20.84 -3.90
CA LEU A 262 -21.38 20.35 -5.06
C LEU A 262 -22.58 19.49 -4.66
N GLY A 263 -22.49 18.77 -3.54
CA GLY A 263 -23.61 17.99 -3.04
C GLY A 263 -23.27 17.16 -1.81
N TYR A 264 -24.29 16.43 -1.35
CA TYR A 264 -24.25 15.52 -0.23
C TYR A 264 -25.07 14.26 -0.57
N THR A 265 -24.54 13.10 -0.23
CA THR A 265 -25.22 11.81 -0.37
C THR A 265 -25.30 11.15 1.00
N SER A 266 -26.51 10.76 1.42
CA SER A 266 -26.74 9.99 2.64
C SER A 266 -26.10 8.61 2.53
N LEU A 267 -25.72 7.99 3.66
CA LEU A 267 -25.27 6.60 3.67
C LEU A 267 -26.40 5.60 3.40
N GLU A 268 -27.65 6.06 3.51
CA GLU A 268 -28.88 5.30 3.23
C GLU A 268 -29.37 5.48 1.78
N ASP A 269 -28.63 6.24 0.97
CA ASP A 269 -28.97 6.48 -0.43
C ASP A 269 -29.01 5.17 -1.23
N GLU A 270 -30.06 5.01 -2.05
CA GLU A 270 -30.30 3.79 -2.83
C GLU A 270 -29.20 3.56 -3.86
N LEU A 271 -28.76 4.61 -4.56
CA LEU A 271 -27.69 4.52 -5.54
C LEU A 271 -26.36 4.12 -4.88
N LEU A 272 -26.04 4.66 -3.70
CA LEU A 272 -24.87 4.20 -2.94
C LEU A 272 -24.96 2.71 -2.61
N SER A 273 -26.14 2.26 -2.17
CA SER A 273 -26.39 0.85 -1.83
C SER A 273 -26.24 -0.07 -3.05
N GLU A 274 -26.77 0.31 -4.20
CA GLU A 274 -26.60 -0.39 -5.47
C GLU A 274 -25.11 -0.47 -5.88
N LEU A 275 -24.38 0.64 -5.81
CA LEU A 275 -22.96 0.68 -6.16
C LEU A 275 -22.11 -0.23 -5.25
N VAL A 276 -22.48 -0.34 -3.98
CA VAL A 276 -21.85 -1.25 -3.02
C VAL A 276 -22.18 -2.71 -3.33
N ALA A 277 -23.43 -2.98 -3.74
CA ALA A 277 -23.91 -4.33 -4.06
C ALA A 277 -23.31 -4.90 -5.36
N VAL A 278 -23.10 -4.07 -6.39
CA VAL A 278 -22.59 -4.50 -7.71
C VAL A 278 -21.15 -5.01 -7.64
N ARG A 279 -20.36 -4.64 -6.63
CA ARG A 279 -18.96 -5.05 -6.57
C ARG A 279 -18.82 -6.44 -5.94
N PRO A 280 -18.22 -7.42 -6.66
CA PRO A 280 -17.91 -8.71 -6.06
C PRO A 280 -16.89 -8.48 -4.95
N GLN A 281 -17.38 -8.61 -3.72
CA GLN A 281 -16.63 -8.42 -2.50
C GLN A 281 -16.09 -9.75 -1.99
N THR A 282 -15.64 -10.65 -2.87
CA THR A 282 -15.28 -12.04 -2.50
C THR A 282 -14.37 -12.09 -1.28
N THR A 283 -13.34 -11.24 -1.23
CA THR A 283 -12.48 -11.12 -0.03
C THR A 283 -13.27 -10.59 1.16
N TRP A 284 -13.94 -9.43 1.06
CA TRP A 284 -14.63 -8.87 2.21
C TRP A 284 -15.74 -9.77 2.77
N GLN A 285 -16.51 -10.44 1.90
CA GLN A 285 -17.58 -11.36 2.29
C GLN A 285 -17.08 -12.46 3.22
N VAL A 286 -15.91 -13.04 2.94
CA VAL A 286 -15.34 -14.11 3.76
C VAL A 286 -14.76 -13.61 5.09
N TYR A 287 -14.47 -12.31 5.23
CA TYR A 287 -13.98 -11.70 6.47
C TYR A 287 -15.06 -10.94 7.26
N LYS A 288 -16.30 -10.86 6.76
CA LYS A 288 -17.37 -10.11 7.42
C LYS A 288 -17.57 -10.58 8.85
N GLY A 289 -17.36 -9.66 9.80
CA GLY A 289 -17.49 -9.90 11.24
C GLY A 289 -16.29 -10.59 11.91
N LEU A 290 -15.19 -10.81 11.20
CA LEU A 290 -13.96 -11.32 11.81
C LEU A 290 -13.16 -10.20 12.49
N PRO A 291 -12.42 -10.51 13.57
CA PRO A 291 -11.57 -9.53 14.24
C PRO A 291 -10.58 -8.88 13.28
N LEU A 292 -10.36 -7.57 13.40
CA LEU A 292 -9.39 -6.81 12.61
C LEU A 292 -9.73 -6.63 11.11
N ALA A 293 -10.82 -7.23 10.60
CA ALA A 293 -11.23 -7.11 9.20
C ALA A 293 -11.58 -5.67 8.81
N ASP A 294 -12.16 -4.92 9.75
CA ASP A 294 -12.59 -3.52 9.67
C ASP A 294 -11.44 -2.51 9.86
N LEU A 295 -10.26 -2.97 10.27
CA LEU A 295 -9.09 -2.11 10.40
C LEU A 295 -8.50 -1.78 9.03
N SER A 296 -7.98 -0.55 8.89
CA SER A 296 -7.15 -0.18 7.74
C SER A 296 -5.92 -1.07 7.65
N SER A 297 -5.35 -1.24 6.44
CA SER A 297 -4.17 -2.08 6.23
C SER A 297 -3.02 -1.76 7.19
N ALA A 298 -2.75 -0.46 7.42
CA ALA A 298 -1.72 -0.02 8.36
C ALA A 298 -2.05 -0.39 9.81
N ALA A 299 -3.23 0.01 10.31
CA ALA A 299 -3.62 -0.30 11.69
C ALA A 299 -3.70 -1.81 11.95
N ARG A 300 -4.06 -2.59 10.93
CA ARG A 300 -4.07 -4.04 10.96
C ARG A 300 -2.66 -4.62 11.03
N GLY A 301 -1.72 -4.07 10.26
CA GLY A 301 -0.29 -4.41 10.33
C GLY A 301 0.25 -4.23 11.74
N ASP A 302 0.02 -3.06 12.35
CA ASP A 302 0.46 -2.78 13.74
C ASP A 302 -0.12 -3.81 14.73
N ARG A 303 -1.38 -4.22 14.55
CA ARG A 303 -2.01 -5.22 15.42
C ARG A 303 -1.48 -6.62 15.19
N PHE A 304 -1.22 -7.00 13.94
CA PHE A 304 -0.60 -8.29 13.65
C PHE A 304 0.83 -8.37 14.20
N GLU A 305 1.59 -7.29 14.14
CA GLU A 305 2.92 -7.24 14.75
C GLU A 305 2.85 -7.47 16.27
N ALA A 306 2.00 -6.72 16.97
CA ALA A 306 1.76 -6.92 18.40
C ALA A 306 1.28 -8.35 18.72
N PHE A 307 0.39 -8.89 17.89
CA PHE A 307 -0.11 -10.26 18.02
C PHE A 307 0.98 -11.31 17.85
N VAL A 308 1.79 -11.22 16.79
CA VAL A 308 2.89 -12.16 16.52
C VAL A 308 3.92 -12.08 17.63
N ARG A 309 4.26 -10.89 18.10
CA ARG A 309 5.17 -10.70 19.23
C ARG A 309 4.64 -11.37 20.51
N ALA A 310 3.34 -11.24 20.80
CA ALA A 310 2.74 -11.91 21.95
C ALA A 310 2.79 -13.45 21.83
N VAL A 311 2.53 -14.00 20.65
CA VAL A 311 2.71 -15.43 20.39
C VAL A 311 4.18 -15.83 20.53
N ASP A 312 5.09 -15.01 20.03
CA ASP A 312 6.52 -15.27 20.08
C ASP A 312 7.06 -15.36 21.53
N SER A 313 6.59 -14.48 22.42
CA SER A 313 6.86 -14.56 23.85
C SER A 313 6.38 -15.88 24.48
N LEU A 314 5.22 -16.39 24.05
CA LEU A 314 4.67 -17.65 24.54
C LEU A 314 5.39 -18.89 23.98
N LEU A 315 5.98 -18.77 22.79
CA LEU A 315 6.80 -19.82 22.19
C LEU A 315 8.21 -19.88 22.79
N HIS A 316 8.72 -18.74 23.27
CA HIS A 316 10.09 -18.60 23.78
C HIS A 316 10.13 -18.00 25.19
N PRO A 317 9.57 -18.68 26.21
CA PRO A 317 9.43 -18.14 27.56
C PRO A 317 10.77 -17.84 28.25
N ALA A 318 11.86 -18.48 27.81
CA ALA A 318 13.21 -18.23 28.33
C ALA A 318 13.92 -17.04 27.68
N CYS A 319 13.37 -16.48 26.60
CA CYS A 319 13.98 -15.37 25.87
C CYS A 319 13.42 -14.03 26.34
N ILE A 320 14.30 -13.05 26.52
CA ILE A 320 13.89 -11.66 26.70
C ILE A 320 13.50 -11.09 25.34
N ILE A 321 12.30 -10.52 25.24
CA ILE A 321 11.84 -9.80 24.06
C ILE A 321 11.98 -8.28 24.28
N LYS A 322 12.75 -7.61 23.44
CA LYS A 322 12.97 -6.14 23.48
C LYS A 322 12.51 -5.48 22.20
N ASP A 323 11.96 -4.29 22.30
CA ASP A 323 11.64 -3.46 21.13
C ASP A 323 12.89 -3.16 20.30
N ALA A 324 12.70 -2.98 19.00
CA ALA A 324 13.78 -2.56 18.11
C ALA A 324 14.11 -1.07 18.29
N ASP A 325 15.41 -0.76 18.28
CA ASP A 325 15.91 0.62 18.27
C ASP A 325 15.95 1.23 16.85
N SER A 326 15.57 0.47 15.82
CA SER A 326 15.59 0.88 14.42
C SER A 326 14.56 0.13 13.58
N ASP A 327 14.24 0.63 12.37
CA ASP A 327 13.28 0.01 11.46
C ASP A 327 13.78 -1.28 10.77
N ALA A 328 15.04 -1.68 11.00
CA ALA A 328 15.69 -2.82 10.36
C ALA A 328 15.01 -4.16 10.73
N PHE A 329 14.54 -4.27 11.97
CA PHE A 329 13.81 -5.39 12.54
C PHE A 329 12.72 -4.85 13.47
N ASP A 330 11.80 -5.68 13.95
CA ASP A 330 10.65 -5.23 14.74
C ASP A 330 10.87 -5.48 16.25
N TRP A 331 11.56 -6.56 16.62
CA TRP A 331 12.02 -6.80 18.00
C TRP A 331 13.27 -7.69 18.06
N LEU A 332 13.93 -7.71 19.22
CA LEU A 332 14.97 -8.69 19.57
C LEU A 332 14.35 -9.81 20.41
N ARG A 333 14.71 -11.07 20.12
CA ARG A 333 14.37 -12.26 20.92
C ARG A 333 15.63 -13.02 21.29
N GLY A 334 16.06 -12.92 22.55
CA GLY A 334 17.28 -13.61 23.02
C GLY A 334 18.53 -13.25 22.20
N GLY A 335 18.59 -12.02 21.69
CA GLY A 335 19.67 -11.54 20.81
C GLY A 335 19.40 -11.66 19.30
N ALA A 336 18.46 -12.51 18.87
CA ALA A 336 18.07 -12.62 17.47
C ALA A 336 17.19 -11.44 17.05
N ARG A 337 17.48 -10.83 15.91
CA ARG A 337 16.69 -9.75 15.29
C ARG A 337 15.53 -10.35 14.51
N ILE A 338 14.30 -10.06 14.94
CA ILE A 338 13.09 -10.63 14.36
C ILE A 338 12.41 -9.58 13.50
N LYS A 339 12.16 -9.91 12.22
CA LYS A 339 11.25 -9.16 11.36
C LYS A 339 9.92 -9.88 11.25
N CYS A 340 8.83 -9.13 11.32
CA CYS A 340 7.47 -9.59 11.18
C CYS A 340 6.83 -8.96 9.94
N LYS A 341 6.08 -9.77 9.19
CA LYS A 341 5.20 -9.28 8.13
C LYS A 341 3.88 -9.98 8.23
N SER A 342 2.82 -9.25 7.93
CA SER A 342 1.47 -9.79 7.90
C SER A 342 0.84 -9.63 6.53
N ALA A 343 0.01 -10.59 6.14
CA ALA A 343 -0.80 -10.48 4.93
C ALA A 343 -2.15 -11.17 5.13
N GLN A 344 -3.16 -10.64 4.45
CA GLN A 344 -4.50 -11.20 4.40
C GLN A 344 -4.63 -12.09 3.16
N LEU A 345 -5.33 -13.22 3.29
CA LEU A 345 -5.77 -14.01 2.14
C LEU A 345 -6.77 -13.19 1.30
N CYS A 346 -6.43 -12.91 0.04
CA CYS A 346 -7.19 -12.02 -0.84
C CYS A 346 -7.49 -12.68 -2.19
N TRP A 347 -8.71 -12.48 -2.70
CA TRP A 347 -9.11 -12.85 -4.04
C TRP A 347 -8.57 -11.85 -5.07
N SER A 348 -7.84 -12.36 -6.06
CA SER A 348 -7.37 -11.60 -7.22
C SER A 348 -8.38 -11.74 -8.36
N ARG A 349 -9.11 -10.67 -8.69
CA ARG A 349 -10.09 -10.72 -9.80
C ARG A 349 -9.44 -10.91 -11.17
N SER A 350 -8.31 -10.24 -11.43
CA SER A 350 -7.58 -10.38 -12.70
C SER A 350 -6.88 -11.73 -12.82
N GLY A 351 -6.44 -12.28 -11.70
CA GLY A 351 -5.81 -13.59 -11.65
C GLY A 351 -6.80 -14.75 -11.60
N GLN A 352 -8.02 -14.49 -11.12
CA GLN A 352 -8.99 -15.49 -10.68
C GLN A 352 -8.37 -16.51 -9.72
N TYR A 353 -7.72 -16.04 -8.65
CA TYR A 353 -7.17 -16.92 -7.61
C TYR A 353 -7.08 -16.20 -6.26
N TRP A 354 -7.12 -16.98 -5.17
CA TRP A 354 -6.75 -16.49 -3.85
C TRP A 354 -5.23 -16.43 -3.69
N HIS A 355 -4.72 -15.43 -2.98
CA HIS A 355 -3.30 -15.33 -2.68
C HIS A 355 -3.04 -14.62 -1.36
N ILE A 356 -1.83 -14.83 -0.86
CA ILE A 356 -1.23 -14.09 0.24
C ILE A 356 -0.01 -13.36 -0.34
N TYR A 357 0.10 -12.06 -0.04
CA TYR A 357 1.17 -11.22 -0.58
C TYR A 357 1.80 -10.36 0.51
N PHE A 358 3.04 -10.70 0.85
CA PHE A 358 3.90 -9.91 1.73
C PHE A 358 4.79 -9.04 0.86
N PHE A 359 4.96 -7.78 1.22
CA PHE A 359 5.78 -6.84 0.45
C PHE A 359 6.73 -6.08 1.39
N ASN A 360 7.72 -5.42 0.79
CA ASN A 360 8.71 -4.62 1.50
C ASN A 360 9.53 -5.46 2.51
N ILE A 361 9.99 -6.63 2.08
CA ILE A 361 10.87 -7.51 2.84
C ILE A 361 12.32 -7.18 2.49
N LYS A 362 13.13 -6.81 3.50
CA LYS A 362 14.50 -6.33 3.30
C LYS A 362 15.53 -7.45 3.40
N LEU A 363 15.41 -8.46 2.53
CA LEU A 363 16.40 -9.54 2.42
C LEU A 363 17.77 -8.98 1.99
N GLN A 364 18.84 -9.62 2.47
CA GLN A 364 20.18 -9.38 1.96
C GLN A 364 20.23 -9.79 0.49
N ALA A 365 20.80 -8.94 -0.35
CA ALA A 365 20.96 -9.22 -1.77
C ALA A 365 22.23 -8.54 -2.25
N PHE A 366 23.12 -9.32 -2.87
CA PHE A 366 24.42 -8.84 -3.34
C PHE A 366 24.28 -7.64 -4.28
N GLY A 367 25.03 -6.56 -4.01
CA GLY A 367 25.00 -5.32 -4.80
C GLY A 367 23.74 -4.46 -4.60
N ILE A 368 22.85 -4.85 -3.69
CA ILE A 368 21.65 -4.10 -3.33
C ILE A 368 21.69 -3.71 -1.85
N ARG A 369 21.96 -4.67 -0.96
CA ARG A 369 22.02 -4.50 0.50
C ARG A 369 23.10 -5.42 1.04
N ASP A 370 24.21 -4.82 1.48
CA ASP A 370 25.36 -5.58 1.96
C ASP A 370 25.16 -6.09 3.39
N MET A 371 24.27 -5.46 4.16
CA MET A 371 24.00 -5.83 5.56
C MET A 371 22.68 -6.60 5.73
N VAL A 372 22.75 -7.72 6.45
CA VAL A 372 21.59 -8.47 6.96
C VAL A 372 20.88 -7.61 7.99
N THR A 373 19.60 -7.30 7.77
CA THR A 373 18.82 -6.42 8.67
C THR A 373 18.13 -7.17 9.80
N PHE A 374 17.92 -8.48 9.66
CA PHE A 374 17.28 -9.35 10.63
C PHE A 374 17.77 -10.79 10.49
N ASP A 375 17.68 -11.57 11.56
CA ASP A 375 18.13 -12.97 11.61
C ASP A 375 16.97 -13.93 11.31
N GLU A 376 15.72 -13.54 11.62
CA GLU A 376 14.53 -14.32 11.30
C GLU A 376 13.39 -13.47 10.72
N GLN A 377 12.63 -14.05 9.79
CA GLN A 377 11.39 -13.48 9.27
C GLN A 377 10.20 -14.32 9.72
N LEU A 378 9.32 -13.72 10.53
CA LEU A 378 8.02 -14.27 10.88
C LEU A 378 6.94 -13.73 9.93
N LEU A 379 6.06 -14.61 9.47
CA LEU A 379 4.94 -14.29 8.61
C LEU A 379 3.61 -14.58 9.32
N ALA A 380 2.77 -13.56 9.47
CA ALA A 380 1.41 -13.66 9.97
C ALA A 380 0.42 -13.76 8.79
N LEU A 381 -0.22 -14.91 8.63
CA LEU A 381 -1.22 -15.15 7.61
C LEU A 381 -2.60 -14.99 8.23
N TYR A 382 -3.26 -13.89 7.91
CA TYR A 382 -4.66 -13.66 8.29
C TYR A 382 -5.57 -14.33 7.26
N THR A 383 -6.44 -15.22 7.74
CA THR A 383 -7.37 -16.01 6.93
C THR A 383 -8.76 -16.02 7.58
N PRO A 384 -9.82 -16.39 6.85
CA PRO A 384 -11.13 -16.55 7.47
C PRO A 384 -11.18 -17.62 8.57
N ARG A 385 -10.26 -18.60 8.53
CA ARG A 385 -10.14 -19.66 9.55
C ARG A 385 -9.42 -19.17 10.82
N GLY A 386 -8.49 -18.23 10.68
CA GLY A 386 -7.70 -17.72 11.80
C GLY A 386 -6.37 -17.10 11.38
N LEU A 387 -5.47 -16.97 12.35
CA LEU A 387 -4.10 -16.47 12.17
C LEU A 387 -3.12 -17.62 12.23
N PHE A 388 -2.34 -17.80 11.15
CA PHE A 388 -1.21 -18.72 11.13
C PHE A 388 0.10 -17.93 11.22
N ILE A 389 1.05 -18.43 12.01
CA ILE A 389 2.37 -17.82 12.16
C ILE A 389 3.41 -18.81 11.65
N TYR A 390 4.22 -18.35 10.71
CA TYR A 390 5.31 -19.10 10.10
C TYR A 390 6.65 -18.44 10.34
N LYS A 391 7.70 -19.24 10.58
CA LYS A 391 9.08 -18.84 10.32
C LYS A 391 9.35 -19.11 8.84
N HIS A 392 9.69 -18.07 8.09
CA HIS A 392 10.01 -18.15 6.66
C HIS A 392 11.49 -18.47 6.46
N ASP A 393 11.81 -19.17 5.38
CA ASP A 393 13.16 -19.64 5.02
C ASP A 393 13.99 -18.59 4.26
N LEU A 394 13.38 -17.45 3.92
CA LEU A 394 13.95 -16.36 3.13
C LEU A 394 14.17 -16.67 1.64
N GLU A 395 13.71 -17.83 1.16
CA GLU A 395 13.89 -18.28 -0.23
C GLU A 395 12.55 -18.60 -0.89
N PHE A 396 11.70 -19.39 -0.23
CA PHE A 396 10.46 -19.87 -0.80
C PHE A 396 9.53 -18.73 -1.21
N ALA A 397 9.09 -18.77 -2.47
CA ALA A 397 8.16 -17.81 -3.07
C ALA A 397 8.59 -16.34 -2.99
N VAL A 398 9.89 -16.07 -2.79
CA VAL A 398 10.48 -14.73 -2.88
C VAL A 398 10.50 -14.27 -4.33
N LEU A 399 9.92 -13.12 -4.60
CA LEU A 399 9.90 -12.46 -5.90
C LEU A 399 10.98 -11.38 -5.94
N THR A 400 11.80 -11.42 -6.99
CA THR A 400 12.67 -10.31 -7.38
C THR A 400 11.98 -9.48 -8.48
N GLN A 401 11.86 -8.17 -8.27
CA GLN A 401 11.31 -7.21 -9.23
C GLN A 401 12.42 -6.33 -9.85
N GLY A 402 13.62 -6.87 -9.98
CA GLY A 402 14.80 -6.13 -10.48
C GLY A 402 15.09 -4.86 -9.66
N VAL A 403 15.20 -3.71 -10.34
CA VAL A 403 15.49 -2.40 -9.73
C VAL A 403 14.49 -2.01 -8.62
N ARG A 404 13.23 -2.44 -8.73
CA ARG A 404 12.23 -2.18 -7.68
C ARG A 404 12.55 -2.91 -6.38
N THR A 405 13.19 -4.07 -6.44
CA THR A 405 13.64 -4.79 -5.25
C THR A 405 14.64 -3.96 -4.45
N ALA A 406 15.52 -3.21 -5.13
CA ALA A 406 16.52 -2.40 -4.45
C ALA A 406 15.90 -1.32 -3.57
N THR A 407 14.97 -0.54 -4.16
CA THR A 407 14.30 0.56 -3.48
C THR A 407 13.24 0.06 -2.49
N ARG A 408 12.37 -0.85 -2.92
CA ARG A 408 11.18 -1.26 -2.16
C ARG A 408 11.36 -2.54 -1.36
N GLY A 409 12.42 -3.32 -1.56
CA GLY A 409 12.58 -4.64 -0.96
C GLY A 409 11.90 -5.74 -1.78
N HIS A 410 12.06 -6.97 -1.32
CA HIS A 410 11.48 -8.18 -1.88
C HIS A 410 9.99 -8.30 -1.51
N ALA A 411 9.33 -9.24 -2.17
CA ALA A 411 7.98 -9.64 -1.84
C ALA A 411 7.87 -11.16 -1.80
N VAL A 412 7.02 -11.71 -0.94
CA VAL A 412 6.70 -13.14 -0.91
C VAL A 412 5.25 -13.29 -1.37
N ARG A 413 5.01 -14.14 -2.38
CA ARG A 413 3.68 -14.33 -2.95
C ARG A 413 3.33 -15.79 -3.14
N ILE A 414 2.27 -16.22 -2.47
CA ILE A 414 1.80 -17.60 -2.52
C ILE A 414 0.34 -17.59 -2.98
N TYR A 415 0.00 -18.41 -3.97
CA TYR A 415 -1.32 -18.45 -4.60
C TYR A 415 -1.95 -19.83 -4.48
N GLY A 416 -3.28 -19.85 -4.36
CA GLY A 416 -4.11 -21.03 -4.51
C GLY A 416 -4.37 -21.36 -5.99
N PRO A 417 -5.19 -22.37 -6.29
CA PRO A 417 -5.50 -22.76 -7.66
C PRO A 417 -6.19 -21.62 -8.44
N LYS A 418 -5.95 -21.56 -9.74
CA LYS A 418 -6.64 -20.61 -10.64
C LYS A 418 -8.07 -21.09 -10.90
N GLY A 419 -9.02 -20.18 -10.91
CA GLY A 419 -10.47 -20.44 -11.04
C GLY A 419 -11.14 -20.89 -9.75
N GLU A 420 -10.39 -21.14 -8.67
CA GLU A 420 -10.95 -21.66 -7.42
C GLU A 420 -11.46 -20.53 -6.53
N GLU A 421 -12.76 -20.25 -6.59
CA GLU A 421 -13.39 -19.21 -5.77
C GLU A 421 -13.56 -19.65 -4.30
N ASN A 422 -13.53 -20.95 -3.98
CA ASN A 422 -13.60 -21.42 -2.61
C ASN A 422 -12.26 -21.16 -1.87
N TRP A 423 -12.31 -20.20 -0.95
CA TRP A 423 -11.13 -19.81 -0.15
C TRP A 423 -10.56 -20.95 0.70
N GLN A 424 -11.37 -21.95 1.09
CA GLN A 424 -10.91 -23.07 1.92
C GLN A 424 -10.01 -24.01 1.12
N VAL A 425 -10.40 -24.33 -0.12
CA VAL A 425 -9.60 -25.14 -1.05
C VAL A 425 -8.30 -24.40 -1.35
N ALA A 426 -8.40 -23.11 -1.70
CA ALA A 426 -7.23 -22.31 -1.99
C ALA A 426 -6.29 -22.14 -0.79
N LEU A 427 -6.84 -21.95 0.42
CA LEU A 427 -6.06 -21.91 1.65
C LEU A 427 -5.37 -23.24 1.92
N LYS A 428 -6.06 -24.38 1.78
CA LYS A 428 -5.45 -25.70 1.92
C LYS A 428 -4.25 -25.84 0.98
N THR A 429 -4.38 -25.47 -0.29
CA THR A 429 -3.28 -25.49 -1.26
C THR A 429 -2.12 -24.57 -0.84
N ILE A 430 -2.39 -23.35 -0.39
CA ILE A 430 -1.37 -22.41 0.09
C ILE A 430 -0.62 -22.98 1.30
N MET A 431 -1.34 -23.58 2.25
CA MET A 431 -0.77 -24.20 3.45
C MET A 431 0.06 -25.43 3.10
N THR A 432 -0.40 -26.30 2.18
CA THR A 432 0.40 -27.43 1.69
C THR A 432 1.72 -26.97 1.08
N LYS A 433 1.73 -25.85 0.35
CA LYS A 433 2.98 -25.27 -0.18
C LYS A 433 3.88 -24.77 0.95
N LEU A 434 3.34 -24.08 1.95
CA LEU A 434 4.13 -23.59 3.09
C LEU A 434 4.64 -24.69 4.02
N ASP A 435 3.89 -25.78 4.17
CA ASP A 435 4.23 -26.90 5.06
C ASP A 435 5.09 -27.96 4.37
N ALA A 436 5.34 -27.84 3.06
CA ALA A 436 6.20 -28.77 2.33
C ALA A 436 7.66 -28.63 2.80
N GLU A 437 8.27 -29.75 3.19
CA GLU A 437 9.65 -29.78 3.71
C GLU A 437 10.66 -29.16 2.75
N SER A 438 10.45 -29.32 1.43
CA SER A 438 11.30 -28.75 0.38
C SER A 438 11.35 -27.22 0.37
N ASN A 439 10.41 -26.54 1.05
CA ASN A 439 10.26 -25.09 1.03
C ASN A 439 10.74 -24.42 2.33
N GLY A 440 11.33 -25.19 3.27
CA GLY A 440 12.03 -24.68 4.46
C GLY A 440 11.21 -23.88 5.48
N CYS A 441 9.95 -23.54 5.17
CA CYS A 441 9.07 -22.77 6.03
C CYS A 441 8.57 -23.62 7.19
N LYS A 442 8.48 -23.04 8.38
CA LYS A 442 8.04 -23.74 9.59
C LYS A 442 6.82 -23.09 10.21
N ARG A 443 5.71 -23.83 10.28
CA ARG A 443 4.51 -23.38 11.00
C ARG A 443 4.76 -23.40 12.50
N LEU A 444 4.75 -22.23 13.13
CA LEU A 444 5.01 -22.06 14.56
C LEU A 444 3.72 -22.12 15.38
N ALA A 445 2.67 -21.42 14.91
CA ALA A 445 1.44 -21.30 15.67
C ALA A 445 0.19 -21.14 14.81
N PHE A 446 -0.96 -21.46 15.40
CA PHE A 446 -2.28 -21.17 14.86
C PHE A 446 -3.22 -20.64 15.96
N VAL A 447 -4.00 -19.61 15.62
CA VAL A 447 -5.05 -19.07 16.49
C VAL A 447 -6.36 -18.98 15.71
N PRO A 448 -7.37 -19.83 16.01
CA PRO A 448 -8.63 -19.85 15.27
C PRO A 448 -9.42 -18.57 15.52
N LEU A 449 -9.89 -17.87 14.48
CA LEU A 449 -10.67 -16.62 14.67
C LEU A 449 -12.18 -16.85 14.55
N ARG A 450 -12.64 -18.10 14.72
CA ARG A 450 -14.07 -18.44 14.68
C ARG A 450 -14.85 -17.47 15.59
N ARG A 451 -16.05 -17.08 15.13
CA ARG A 451 -16.91 -16.09 15.78
C ARG A 451 -16.96 -16.37 17.29
N LEU A 452 -16.49 -15.42 18.10
CA LEU A 452 -16.54 -15.45 19.57
C LEU A 452 -17.99 -15.39 20.13
N LYS A 453 -19.00 -15.76 19.32
CA LYS A 453 -20.41 -15.81 19.72
C LYS A 453 -20.97 -17.20 19.35
N GLY A 454 -21.16 -18.04 20.36
CA GLY A 454 -22.07 -19.20 20.32
C GLY A 454 -21.62 -20.41 19.50
N TRP A 455 -20.35 -20.84 19.60
CA TRP A 455 -20.01 -22.21 19.20
C TRP A 455 -20.29 -23.13 20.40
N ASP A 456 -21.47 -23.72 20.39
CA ASP A 456 -21.79 -24.89 21.22
C ASP A 456 -21.09 -26.08 20.55
N GLY A 457 -20.19 -26.74 21.26
CA GLY A 457 -19.23 -27.72 20.73
C GLY A 457 -19.85 -28.89 19.97
N GLY A 458 -20.09 -28.72 18.66
CA GLY A 458 -20.20 -29.82 17.71
C GLY A 458 -18.83 -30.14 17.14
N ASP A 459 -18.34 -31.34 17.45
CA ASP A 459 -17.04 -31.89 17.10
C ASP A 459 -16.76 -31.91 15.59
N GLU A 460 -15.54 -31.48 15.21
CA GLU A 460 -14.80 -31.91 14.00
C GLU A 460 -13.29 -31.82 14.24
#